data_AF-A0A832HZK1-F1
#
_entry.id   AF-A0A832HZK1-F1
#
_cell.length_a   1.000
_cell.length_b   1.000
_cell.length_c   1.000
_cell.angle_alpha   90.00
_cell.angle_beta   90.00
_cell.angle_gamma   90.00
#
_symmetry.space_group_name_H-M   'P 1'
#
loop_
_entity.id
_entity.type
_entity.pdbx_description
1 polymer ?
#
loop_
_entity_poly.entity_id
_entity_poly.type
_entity_poly.pdbx_seq_one_letter_code
_entity_poly.pdbx_strand_id
1 'polypeptide(L)'
;MQKILNCVKSYVKNDEPVVATVTYVYLSRWTREPLNLFLKGESTIGKSYVTKNVIKILGEDKDVWFLGGLSPTAFVHDYGVLKDESGYEINTMDAPSRRQIKIENPDAKPEEVSRLYREELKSWIEKLRNSYYEVDLEGKLLVFLEPPHIETFNKLRPILSHDTWRISYRFTDKTKTGQLRTSHVVIQGWPATIFCTSDEKYLHDLSTRSLTATPSLASEKIKAAATLSSDMSAYGEDLLGPEENEISEIQTLMDKVKVKAPKTVLTPLCHELQGKIKYWGNRVMRDWPHFLTMVKMNALLNFQERSKVYVGDKPRLIANMEDYLTVLTFWQKIEETTITGVSGSTLNVFSRLIKPLGPVTNYAQLAEKSRELYSEPLSSANLRKHVAALCSVGLVDTEPDPEDKRRKIIRVLGESRRLFEIMWDSVVSQFQAVFTAEKLKAWQKQLKQLCDEKGFSLQMFLPETNKPVEDYEVFYQKFLYLKPPLFHIIQKTQNKGEMEKEAENKGEIVEPRNFTQFKSLVRVTGSLYPTEKCAFCGKQPVEWQVTYHDDSWGLLCEECGRKLEKQLQEGGKE
;
A
#
# COMPACT_ATOMS: atom_id res chain seq x y z
N MET A 1 -1.66 5.03 10.33
CA MET A 1 -0.40 5.05 9.54
C MET A 1 0.80 5.58 10.35
N GLN A 2 0.74 6.77 10.95
CA GLN A 2 1.88 7.37 11.65
C GLN A 2 2.50 6.48 12.74
N LYS A 3 1.69 5.79 13.55
CA LYS A 3 2.16 4.82 14.55
C LYS A 3 3.05 3.73 13.92
N ILE A 4 2.60 3.16 12.80
CA ILE A 4 3.35 2.12 12.05
C ILE A 4 4.67 2.69 11.53
N LEU A 5 4.64 3.90 10.94
CA LEU A 5 5.87 4.55 10.45
C LEU A 5 6.87 4.80 11.58
N ASN A 6 6.42 5.24 12.75
CA ASN A 6 7.29 5.50 13.90
C ASN A 6 7.92 4.20 14.43
N CYS A 7 7.12 3.14 14.58
CA CYS A 7 7.58 1.85 15.04
C CYS A 7 8.60 1.23 14.06
N VAL A 8 8.31 1.28 12.76
CA VAL A 8 9.19 0.76 11.71
C VAL A 8 10.47 1.58 11.57
N LYS A 9 10.49 2.87 11.94
CA LYS A 9 11.70 3.71 11.90
C LYS A 9 12.83 3.21 12.77
N SER A 10 12.56 2.39 13.79
CA SER A 10 13.62 1.74 14.59
C SER A 10 14.43 0.74 13.77
N TYR A 11 13.85 0.18 12.70
CA TYR A 11 14.51 -0.78 11.81
C TYR A 11 14.85 -0.21 10.44
N VAL A 12 13.96 0.62 9.87
CA VAL A 12 14.04 1.08 8.48
C VAL A 12 14.12 2.60 8.47
N LYS A 13 15.23 3.15 7.97
CA LYS A 13 15.45 4.59 7.88
C LYS A 13 15.07 5.14 6.50
N ASN A 14 14.36 6.27 6.47
CA ASN A 14 14.11 7.09 5.28
C ASN A 14 13.46 6.36 4.08
N ASP A 15 12.50 5.47 4.36
CA ASP A 15 11.74 4.68 3.37
C ASP A 15 10.21 4.73 3.63
N GLU A 16 9.70 5.80 4.23
CA GLU A 16 8.29 5.94 4.62
C GLU A 16 7.28 5.62 3.50
N PRO A 17 7.49 6.03 2.22
CA PRO A 17 6.56 5.68 1.14
C PRO A 17 6.51 4.17 0.86
N VAL A 18 7.64 3.47 0.97
CA VAL A 18 7.70 2.02 0.78
C VAL A 18 7.00 1.31 1.94
N VAL A 19 7.26 1.76 3.18
CA VAL A 19 6.60 1.23 4.38
C VAL A 19 5.07 1.37 4.28
N ALA A 20 4.58 2.56 3.90
CA ALA A 20 3.16 2.80 3.70
C ALA A 20 2.56 1.90 2.61
N THR A 21 3.26 1.75 1.49
CA THR A 21 2.80 0.92 0.36
C THR A 21 2.74 -0.56 0.73
N VAL A 22 3.76 -1.09 1.41
CA VAL A 22 3.76 -2.46 1.94
C VAL A 22 2.61 -2.67 2.93
N THR A 23 2.36 -1.68 3.79
CA THR A 23 1.23 -1.72 4.74
C THR A 23 -0.12 -1.79 4.02
N TYR A 24 -0.34 -0.98 2.99
CA TYR A 24 -1.59 -1.02 2.23
C TYR A 24 -1.77 -2.34 1.48
N VAL A 25 -0.70 -2.91 0.92
CA VAL A 25 -0.75 -4.24 0.30
C VAL A 25 -1.12 -5.31 1.32
N TYR A 26 -0.49 -5.28 2.51
CA TYR A 26 -0.83 -6.20 3.60
C TYR A 26 -2.31 -6.11 3.99
N LEU A 27 -2.87 -4.90 4.14
CA LEU A 27 -4.28 -4.71 4.49
C LEU A 27 -5.23 -5.17 3.38
N SER A 28 -4.84 -4.99 2.12
CA SER A 28 -5.68 -5.30 0.96
C SER A 28 -6.04 -6.77 0.84
N ARG A 29 -5.23 -7.67 1.43
CA ARG A 29 -5.48 -9.13 1.44
C ARG A 29 -6.83 -9.51 2.04
N TRP A 30 -7.36 -8.70 2.96
CA TRP A 30 -8.65 -8.96 3.60
C TRP A 30 -9.85 -8.34 2.87
N THR A 31 -9.62 -7.80 1.67
CA THR A 31 -10.65 -7.12 0.88
C THR A 31 -10.83 -7.82 -0.46
N ARG A 32 -11.84 -7.41 -1.22
CA ARG A 32 -12.08 -7.91 -2.58
C ARG A 32 -11.18 -7.27 -3.65
N GLU A 33 -10.30 -6.35 -3.23
CA GLU A 33 -9.42 -5.58 -4.09
C GLU A 33 -7.96 -5.74 -3.61
N PRO A 34 -7.41 -6.97 -3.58
CA PRO A 34 -6.03 -7.17 -3.19
C PRO A 34 -5.08 -6.42 -4.13
N LEU A 35 -3.96 -5.96 -3.58
CA LEU A 35 -2.93 -5.22 -4.31
C LEU A 35 -1.72 -6.10 -4.58
N ASN A 36 -1.07 -5.81 -5.71
CA ASN A 36 0.23 -6.35 -6.05
C ASN A 36 1.28 -5.24 -6.01
N LEU A 37 2.44 -5.53 -5.43
CA LEU A 37 3.55 -4.59 -5.32
C LEU A 37 4.84 -5.20 -5.85
N PHE A 38 5.49 -4.48 -6.77
CA PHE A 38 6.85 -4.74 -7.18
C PHE A 38 7.80 -3.78 -6.47
N LEU A 39 8.62 -4.33 -5.58
CA LEU A 39 9.79 -3.64 -5.07
C LEU A 39 10.92 -3.86 -6.08
N LYS A 40 11.16 -2.86 -6.93
CA LYS A 40 12.23 -2.87 -7.95
C LYS A 40 13.42 -2.06 -7.48
N GLY A 41 14.61 -2.50 -7.84
CA GLY A 41 15.84 -1.77 -7.56
C GLY A 41 17.03 -2.72 -7.57
N GLU A 42 18.23 -2.16 -7.48
CA GLU A 42 19.47 -2.93 -7.39
C GLU A 42 19.46 -3.86 -6.16
N SER A 43 20.29 -4.90 -6.19
CA SER A 43 20.56 -5.71 -5.01
C SER A 43 21.03 -4.80 -3.85
N THR A 44 20.95 -5.29 -2.61
CA THR A 44 21.37 -4.59 -1.37
C THR A 44 20.63 -3.31 -0.97
N ILE A 45 19.73 -2.76 -1.79
CA ILE A 45 18.93 -1.56 -1.45
C ILE A 45 17.91 -1.72 -0.29
N GLY A 46 17.77 -2.95 0.22
CA GLY A 46 16.90 -3.25 1.37
C GLY A 46 15.46 -3.68 1.03
N LYS A 47 15.16 -4.13 -0.20
CA LYS A 47 13.79 -4.55 -0.60
C LYS A 47 13.15 -5.57 0.34
N SER A 48 13.83 -6.70 0.53
CA SER A 48 13.39 -7.79 1.42
C SER A 48 13.44 -7.37 2.88
N TYR A 49 14.44 -6.57 3.27
CA TYR A 49 14.60 -6.06 4.62
C TYR A 49 13.43 -5.16 5.06
N VAL A 50 13.05 -4.18 4.25
CA VAL A 50 11.89 -3.31 4.53
C VAL A 50 10.61 -4.15 4.60
N THR A 51 10.41 -5.04 3.64
CA THR A 51 9.21 -5.90 3.59
C THR A 51 9.07 -6.75 4.86
N LYS A 52 10.13 -7.46 5.25
CA LYS A 52 10.13 -8.32 6.44
C LYS A 52 9.87 -7.51 7.72
N ASN A 53 10.57 -6.40 7.92
CA ASN A 53 10.40 -5.59 9.13
C ASN A 53 9.00 -4.97 9.22
N VAL A 54 8.42 -4.51 8.11
CA VAL A 54 7.04 -4.01 8.12
C VAL A 54 6.06 -5.13 8.48
N ILE A 55 6.19 -6.30 7.88
CA ILE A 55 5.31 -7.44 8.17
C ILE A 55 5.46 -7.91 9.62
N LYS A 56 6.69 -7.98 10.16
CA LYS A 56 6.97 -8.29 11.58
C LYS A 56 6.16 -7.37 12.51
N ILE A 57 6.14 -6.07 12.22
CA ILE A 57 5.38 -5.07 12.99
C ILE A 57 3.87 -5.21 12.82
N LEU A 58 3.40 -5.51 11.60
CA LEU A 58 1.96 -5.70 11.34
C LEU A 58 1.43 -7.03 11.89
N GLY A 59 2.30 -8.02 12.09
CA GLY A 59 1.95 -9.36 12.54
C GLY A 59 2.07 -10.39 11.42
N GLU A 60 2.85 -11.43 11.72
CA GLU A 60 3.04 -12.62 10.89
C GLU A 60 2.05 -13.70 11.33
N ASP A 61 1.02 -13.94 10.52
CA ASP A 61 0.09 -15.06 10.71
C ASP A 61 0.32 -16.14 9.66
N LYS A 62 -0.34 -17.30 9.81
CA LYS A 62 -0.30 -18.42 8.86
C LYS A 62 -0.73 -18.05 7.43
N ASP A 63 -1.31 -16.86 7.25
CA ASP A 63 -1.80 -16.33 5.99
C ASP A 63 -0.74 -15.44 5.29
N VAL A 64 0.46 -15.29 5.86
CA VAL A 64 1.63 -14.65 5.22
C VAL A 64 2.63 -15.70 4.78
N TRP A 65 2.89 -15.80 3.48
CA TRP A 65 3.82 -16.79 2.91
C TRP A 65 5.06 -16.11 2.35
N PHE A 66 6.21 -16.39 2.96
CA PHE A 66 7.51 -16.00 2.43
C PHE A 66 8.02 -17.07 1.47
N LEU A 67 8.10 -16.73 0.19
CA LEU A 67 8.43 -17.65 -0.90
C LEU A 67 9.81 -17.32 -1.47
N GLY A 68 10.73 -18.29 -1.47
CA GLY A 68 12.03 -18.21 -2.14
C GLY A 68 12.20 -19.38 -3.09
N GLY A 69 12.46 -19.12 -4.38
CA GLY A 69 12.79 -20.16 -5.36
C GLY A 69 11.73 -21.27 -5.51
N LEU A 70 10.44 -20.91 -5.61
CA LEU A 70 9.33 -21.85 -5.56
C LEU A 70 9.08 -22.54 -6.92
N SER A 71 9.13 -23.88 -6.95
CA SER A 71 8.67 -24.69 -8.10
C SER A 71 7.15 -24.91 -8.04
N PRO A 72 6.48 -25.20 -9.18
CA PRO A 72 5.03 -25.43 -9.19
C PRO A 72 4.62 -26.66 -8.36
N THR A 73 5.51 -27.64 -8.21
CA THR A 73 5.25 -28.85 -7.43
C THR A 73 5.42 -28.59 -5.94
N ALA A 74 6.49 -27.91 -5.53
CA ALA A 74 6.71 -27.52 -4.13
C ALA A 74 5.55 -26.70 -3.59
N PHE A 75 5.05 -25.73 -4.38
CA PHE A 75 3.89 -24.92 -4.03
C PHE A 75 2.65 -25.75 -3.67
N VAL A 76 2.39 -26.82 -4.44
CA VAL A 76 1.22 -27.68 -4.23
C VAL A 76 1.45 -28.63 -3.07
N HIS A 77 2.66 -29.16 -2.89
CA HIS A 77 2.98 -30.04 -1.78
C HIS A 77 2.94 -29.29 -0.43
N ASP A 78 3.35 -28.02 -0.41
CA ASP A 78 3.42 -27.22 0.83
C ASP A 78 2.06 -26.63 1.23
N TYR A 79 1.23 -26.24 0.26
CA TYR A 79 -0.02 -25.49 0.51
C TYR A 79 -1.30 -26.18 0.00
N GLY A 80 -1.17 -27.30 -0.71
CA GLY A 80 -2.30 -28.00 -1.32
C GLY A 80 -3.00 -28.94 -0.34
N VAL A 81 -4.32 -28.78 -0.25
CA VAL A 81 -5.19 -29.70 0.49
C VAL A 81 -5.83 -30.67 -0.51
N LEU A 82 -5.69 -31.97 -0.28
CA LEU A 82 -6.30 -32.99 -1.13
C LEU A 82 -7.82 -33.00 -0.92
N LYS A 83 -8.59 -32.76 -1.96
CA LYS A 83 -10.06 -32.75 -1.94
C LYS A 83 -10.64 -33.73 -2.95
N ASP A 84 -11.81 -34.28 -2.66
CA ASP A 84 -12.58 -35.07 -3.61
C ASP A 84 -13.34 -34.19 -4.62
N GLU A 85 -14.02 -34.81 -5.57
CA GLU A 85 -14.79 -34.13 -6.61
C GLU A 85 -15.94 -33.27 -6.07
N SER A 86 -16.40 -33.55 -4.86
CA SER A 86 -17.44 -32.77 -4.16
C SER A 86 -16.84 -31.62 -3.33
N GLY A 87 -15.51 -31.51 -3.25
CA GLY A 87 -14.80 -30.46 -2.51
C GLY A 87 -14.56 -30.77 -1.04
N TYR A 88 -14.82 -32.00 -0.58
CA TYR A 88 -14.51 -32.41 0.78
C TYR A 88 -13.06 -32.85 0.90
N GLU A 89 -12.42 -32.50 2.01
CA GLU A 89 -11.04 -32.87 2.29
C GLU A 89 -10.90 -34.39 2.44
N ILE A 90 -9.83 -34.93 1.85
CA ILE A 90 -9.46 -36.33 1.95
C ILE A 90 -8.26 -36.42 2.90
N ASN A 91 -8.49 -36.94 4.10
CA ASN A 91 -7.39 -37.30 4.98
C ASN A 91 -6.83 -38.66 4.56
N THR A 92 -5.57 -38.71 4.13
CA THR A 92 -4.93 -39.95 3.70
C THR A 92 -4.82 -41.00 4.81
N MET A 93 -4.96 -40.61 6.08
CA MET A 93 -5.02 -41.54 7.21
C MET A 93 -6.32 -42.34 7.26
N ASP A 94 -7.39 -41.87 6.61
CA ASP A 94 -8.69 -42.56 6.52
C ASP A 94 -8.66 -43.69 5.47
N ALA A 95 -7.48 -44.01 4.93
CA ALA A 95 -7.32 -45.10 4.00
C ALA A 95 -7.83 -46.42 4.62
N PRO A 96 -8.65 -47.20 3.91
CA PRO A 96 -9.22 -48.44 4.44
C PRO A 96 -8.14 -49.35 5.02
N SER A 97 -8.40 -49.92 6.20
CA SER A 97 -7.49 -50.86 6.84
C SER A 97 -8.24 -52.09 7.35
N ARG A 98 -7.68 -53.28 7.14
CA ARG A 98 -8.28 -54.52 7.62
C ARG A 98 -8.50 -54.53 9.14
N ARG A 99 -7.63 -53.82 9.89
CA ARG A 99 -7.73 -53.68 11.34
C ARG A 99 -8.95 -52.87 11.73
N GLN A 100 -9.16 -51.71 11.10
CA GLN A 100 -10.29 -50.84 11.36
C GLN A 100 -11.62 -51.51 11.03
N ILE A 101 -11.70 -52.17 9.87
CA ILE A 101 -12.89 -52.92 9.44
C ILE A 101 -13.23 -54.04 10.45
N LYS A 102 -12.22 -54.71 11.02
CA LYS A 102 -12.43 -55.73 12.05
C LYS A 102 -12.86 -55.13 13.40
N ILE A 103 -12.46 -53.90 13.72
CA ILE A 103 -12.92 -53.18 14.92
C ILE A 103 -14.39 -52.76 14.74
N GLU A 104 -14.76 -52.25 13.56
CA GLU A 104 -16.12 -51.83 13.24
C GLU A 104 -17.08 -53.01 13.02
N ASN A 105 -16.53 -54.19 12.67
CA ASN A 105 -17.28 -55.44 12.51
C ASN A 105 -16.66 -56.55 13.38
N PRO A 106 -16.87 -56.54 14.72
CA PRO A 106 -16.22 -57.46 15.65
C PRO A 106 -16.49 -58.94 15.33
N ASP A 107 -17.70 -59.26 14.87
CA ASP A 107 -18.15 -60.63 14.62
C ASP A 107 -17.81 -61.14 13.21
N ALA A 108 -17.32 -60.28 12.30
CA ALA A 108 -17.06 -60.65 10.92
C ALA A 108 -15.93 -61.69 10.80
N LYS A 109 -16.14 -62.73 10.00
CA LYS A 109 -15.12 -63.75 9.71
C LYS A 109 -13.97 -63.16 8.87
N PRO A 110 -12.75 -63.74 8.90
CA PRO A 110 -11.59 -63.22 8.15
C PRO A 110 -11.84 -63.03 6.64
N GLU A 111 -12.62 -63.90 6.02
CA GLU A 111 -13.01 -63.84 4.61
C GLU A 111 -13.92 -62.64 4.32
N GLU A 112 -14.84 -62.35 5.22
CA GLU A 112 -15.77 -61.23 5.14
C GLU A 112 -15.06 -59.90 5.33
N VAL A 113 -14.15 -59.80 6.32
CA VAL A 113 -13.25 -58.64 6.48
C VAL A 113 -12.42 -58.40 5.22
N SER A 114 -11.93 -59.48 4.59
CA SER A 114 -11.16 -59.37 3.35
C SER A 114 -12.00 -58.98 2.13
N ARG A 115 -13.30 -59.25 2.14
CA ARG A 115 -14.26 -58.80 1.12
C ARG A 115 -14.57 -57.31 1.30
N LEU A 116 -15.00 -56.91 2.50
CA LEU A 116 -15.30 -55.52 2.85
C LEU A 116 -14.09 -54.60 2.60
N TYR A 117 -12.90 -55.04 2.99
CA TYR A 117 -11.65 -54.33 2.71
C TYR A 117 -11.43 -54.08 1.22
N ARG A 118 -11.72 -55.06 0.35
CA ARG A 118 -11.56 -54.89 -1.11
C ARG A 118 -12.59 -53.92 -1.69
N GLU A 119 -13.81 -53.95 -1.19
CA GLU A 119 -14.90 -53.05 -1.59
C GLU A 119 -14.58 -51.60 -1.19
N GLU A 120 -14.21 -51.38 0.08
CA GLU A 120 -13.78 -50.05 0.57
C GLU A 120 -12.52 -49.56 -0.13
N LEU A 121 -11.52 -50.42 -0.34
CA LEU A 121 -10.30 -50.05 -1.06
C LEU A 121 -10.60 -49.62 -2.50
N LYS A 122 -11.55 -50.29 -3.18
CA LYS A 122 -11.98 -49.90 -4.54
C LYS A 122 -12.62 -48.52 -4.54
N SER A 123 -13.55 -48.26 -3.61
CA SER A 123 -14.18 -46.94 -3.43
C SER A 123 -13.15 -45.86 -3.11
N TRP A 124 -12.20 -46.16 -2.24
CA TRP A 124 -11.09 -45.26 -1.88
C TRP A 124 -10.21 -44.90 -3.09
N ILE A 125 -9.84 -45.90 -3.92
CA ILE A 125 -9.05 -45.67 -5.13
C ILE A 125 -9.82 -44.79 -6.13
N GLU A 126 -11.13 -45.01 -6.28
CA GLU A 126 -11.99 -44.21 -7.15
C GLU A 126 -12.10 -42.76 -6.65
N LYS A 127 -12.27 -42.57 -5.34
CA LYS A 127 -12.24 -41.25 -4.68
C LYS A 127 -10.92 -40.53 -4.93
N LEU A 128 -9.78 -41.22 -4.78
CA LEU A 128 -8.46 -40.67 -5.05
C LEU A 128 -8.23 -40.37 -6.55
N ARG A 129 -8.87 -41.11 -7.46
CA ARG A 129 -8.73 -40.88 -8.90
C ARG A 129 -9.38 -39.58 -9.35
N ASN A 130 -10.52 -39.22 -8.75
CA ASN A 130 -11.24 -37.98 -9.05
C ASN A 130 -10.82 -36.81 -8.14
N SER A 131 -9.90 -37.05 -7.20
CA SER A 131 -9.39 -36.02 -6.29
C SER A 131 -8.50 -34.98 -6.98
N TYR A 132 -8.39 -33.82 -6.34
CA TYR A 132 -7.50 -32.74 -6.75
C TYR A 132 -6.88 -32.06 -5.53
N TYR A 133 -5.71 -31.45 -5.71
CA TYR A 133 -5.11 -30.58 -4.71
C TYR A 133 -5.67 -29.17 -4.85
N GLU A 134 -6.27 -28.63 -3.81
CA GLU A 134 -6.74 -27.26 -3.75
C GLU A 134 -5.73 -26.39 -3.02
N VAL A 135 -5.34 -25.28 -3.64
CA VAL A 135 -4.59 -24.20 -2.98
C VAL A 135 -5.48 -22.96 -2.94
N ASP A 136 -5.88 -22.57 -1.72
CA ASP A 136 -6.68 -21.37 -1.48
C ASP A 136 -5.78 -20.18 -1.12
N LEU A 137 -5.84 -19.16 -1.99
CA LEU A 137 -5.08 -17.92 -1.90
C LEU A 137 -5.91 -16.75 -1.39
N GLU A 138 -7.21 -16.94 -1.13
CA GLU A 138 -8.05 -15.89 -0.56
C GLU A 138 -7.55 -15.49 0.83
N GLY A 139 -7.44 -14.18 1.08
CA GLY A 139 -6.93 -13.68 2.36
C GLY A 139 -5.41 -13.79 2.54
N LYS A 140 -4.68 -14.38 1.59
CA LYS A 140 -3.24 -14.63 1.71
C LYS A 140 -2.40 -13.44 1.24
N LEU A 141 -1.24 -13.28 1.87
CA LEU A 141 -0.17 -12.39 1.41
C LEU A 141 1.01 -13.23 0.92
N LEU A 142 1.32 -13.16 -0.37
CA LEU A 142 2.47 -13.85 -0.96
C LEU A 142 3.66 -12.91 -1.09
N VAL A 143 4.73 -13.18 -0.36
CA VAL A 143 5.97 -12.38 -0.37
C VAL A 143 7.05 -13.17 -1.11
N PHE A 144 7.26 -12.82 -2.37
CA PHE A 144 8.33 -13.39 -3.18
C PHE A 144 9.65 -12.67 -2.87
N LEU A 145 10.50 -13.32 -2.07
CA LEU A 145 11.83 -12.80 -1.72
C LEU A 145 12.78 -12.82 -2.92
N GLU A 146 12.52 -13.73 -3.86
CA GLU A 146 13.17 -13.85 -5.15
C GLU A 146 12.11 -14.05 -6.23
N PRO A 147 12.40 -13.66 -7.50
CA PRO A 147 11.52 -13.97 -8.62
C PRO A 147 11.16 -15.46 -8.65
N PRO A 148 9.87 -15.83 -8.75
CA PRO A 148 9.49 -17.23 -8.90
C PRO A 148 10.01 -17.76 -10.24
N HIS A 149 10.26 -19.07 -10.31
CA HIS A 149 10.62 -19.73 -11.56
C HIS A 149 9.58 -19.42 -12.65
N ILE A 150 10.01 -19.24 -13.90
CA ILE A 150 9.15 -18.80 -15.00
C ILE A 150 7.91 -19.69 -15.19
N GLU A 151 8.07 -21.01 -14.98
CA GLU A 151 6.94 -21.95 -15.08
C GLU A 151 5.92 -21.75 -13.96
N THR A 152 6.39 -21.53 -12.72
CA THR A 152 5.53 -21.21 -11.57
C THR A 152 4.79 -19.91 -11.82
N PHE A 153 5.51 -18.89 -12.29
CA PHE A 153 4.91 -17.62 -12.66
C PHE A 153 3.83 -17.78 -13.74
N ASN A 154 4.12 -18.51 -14.82
CA ASN A 154 3.15 -18.70 -15.91
C ASN A 154 1.88 -19.41 -15.45
N LYS A 155 1.99 -20.38 -14.54
CA LYS A 155 0.84 -21.07 -13.93
C LYS A 155 0.04 -20.14 -13.01
N LEU A 156 0.72 -19.31 -12.20
CA LEU A 156 0.07 -18.39 -11.26
C LEU A 156 -0.44 -17.09 -11.91
N ARG A 157 0.10 -16.70 -13.08
CA ARG A 157 -0.15 -15.39 -13.71
C ARG A 157 -1.63 -15.00 -13.84
N PRO A 158 -2.57 -15.91 -14.23
CA PRO A 158 -3.98 -15.54 -14.32
C PRO A 158 -4.59 -15.14 -12.96
N ILE A 159 -4.18 -15.83 -11.88
CA ILE A 159 -4.60 -15.50 -10.51
C ILE A 159 -3.92 -14.21 -10.05
N LEU A 160 -2.61 -14.10 -10.23
CA LEU A 160 -1.82 -12.93 -9.83
C LEU A 160 -2.24 -11.65 -10.56
N SER A 161 -2.80 -11.77 -11.77
CA SER A 161 -3.33 -10.63 -12.54
C SER A 161 -4.77 -10.26 -12.18
N HIS A 162 -5.42 -11.05 -11.32
CA HIS A 162 -6.86 -10.99 -11.04
C HIS A 162 -7.75 -11.20 -12.28
N ASP A 163 -7.26 -11.93 -13.29
CA ASP A 163 -7.99 -12.20 -14.52
C ASP A 163 -9.04 -13.32 -14.33
N THR A 164 -8.76 -14.29 -13.47
CA THR A 164 -9.67 -15.40 -13.15
C THR A 164 -9.56 -15.75 -11.68
N TRP A 165 -10.69 -16.01 -11.01
CA TRP A 165 -10.72 -16.36 -9.59
C TRP A 165 -10.24 -17.79 -9.29
N ARG A 166 -10.38 -18.69 -10.26
CA ARG A 166 -10.07 -20.12 -10.12
C ARG A 166 -9.42 -20.65 -11.39
N ILE A 167 -8.29 -21.33 -11.24
CA ILE A 167 -7.56 -21.99 -12.33
C ILE A 167 -7.35 -23.46 -11.98
N SER A 168 -7.16 -24.28 -13.01
CA SER A 168 -6.75 -25.68 -12.84
C SER A 168 -5.63 -26.03 -13.80
N TYR A 169 -4.71 -26.88 -13.34
CA TYR A 169 -3.68 -27.48 -14.18
C TYR A 169 -3.34 -28.87 -13.68
N ARG A 170 -2.65 -29.64 -14.52
CA ARG A 170 -2.14 -30.96 -14.17
C ARG A 170 -0.61 -30.96 -14.28
N PHE A 171 0.04 -31.69 -13.39
CA PHE A 171 1.47 -31.97 -13.50
C PHE A 171 1.75 -33.43 -13.21
N THR A 172 2.84 -33.95 -13.76
CA THR A 172 3.26 -35.34 -13.54
C THR A 172 4.38 -35.36 -12.51
N ASP A 173 4.22 -36.18 -11.48
CA ASP A 173 5.21 -36.40 -10.42
C ASP A 173 5.63 -37.88 -10.38
N LYS A 174 6.79 -38.17 -9.81
CA LYS A 174 7.24 -39.55 -9.57
C LYS A 174 6.78 -39.99 -8.20
N THR A 175 6.12 -41.16 -8.12
CA THR A 175 5.83 -41.79 -6.83
C THR A 175 7.12 -42.27 -6.16
N LYS A 176 7.05 -42.61 -4.87
CA LYS A 176 8.16 -43.26 -4.14
C LYS A 176 8.63 -44.56 -4.80
N THR A 177 7.78 -45.19 -5.61
CA THR A 177 8.08 -46.42 -6.39
C THR A 177 8.60 -46.14 -7.80
N GLY A 178 8.78 -44.87 -8.19
CA GLY A 178 9.29 -44.45 -9.50
C GLY A 178 8.25 -44.40 -10.62
N GLN A 179 6.98 -44.71 -10.34
CA GLN A 179 5.90 -44.60 -11.33
C GLN A 179 5.47 -43.14 -11.52
N LEU A 180 5.05 -42.79 -12.73
CA LEU A 180 4.53 -41.46 -13.02
C LEU A 180 3.07 -41.35 -12.55
N ARG A 181 2.78 -40.39 -11.68
CA ARG A 181 1.43 -40.03 -11.24
C ARG A 181 1.11 -38.64 -11.73
N THR A 182 -0.03 -38.48 -12.40
CA THR A 182 -0.54 -37.15 -12.76
C THR A 182 -1.40 -36.62 -11.63
N SER A 183 -1.03 -35.46 -11.09
CA SER A 183 -1.76 -34.75 -10.04
C SER A 183 -2.58 -33.62 -10.66
N HIS A 184 -3.85 -33.53 -10.27
CA HIS A 184 -4.73 -32.43 -10.63
C HIS A 184 -4.66 -31.36 -9.55
N VAL A 185 -4.50 -30.10 -9.95
CA VAL A 185 -4.36 -28.95 -9.05
C VAL A 185 -5.40 -27.91 -9.41
N VAL A 186 -6.03 -27.35 -8.40
CA VAL A 186 -6.91 -26.20 -8.46
C VAL A 186 -6.33 -25.12 -7.58
N ILE A 187 -6.15 -23.93 -8.14
CA ILE A 187 -5.78 -22.74 -7.37
C ILE A 187 -6.95 -21.77 -7.44
N GLN A 188 -7.35 -21.22 -6.30
CA GLN A 188 -8.43 -20.24 -6.24
C GLN A 188 -8.12 -19.10 -5.27
N GLY A 189 -8.82 -17.99 -5.44
CA GLY A 189 -8.65 -16.81 -4.60
C GLY A 189 -7.61 -15.83 -5.15
N TRP A 190 -7.88 -14.54 -4.97
CA TRP A 190 -6.92 -13.49 -5.29
C TRP A 190 -6.10 -13.11 -4.05
N PRO A 191 -4.78 -13.37 -4.05
CA PRO A 191 -3.91 -12.96 -2.95
C PRO A 191 -3.46 -11.51 -3.12
N ALA A 192 -3.06 -10.88 -2.02
CA ALA A 192 -2.17 -9.72 -2.11
C ALA A 192 -0.73 -10.21 -2.31
N THR A 193 0.08 -9.49 -3.11
CA THR A 193 1.46 -9.95 -3.40
C THR A 193 2.51 -8.86 -3.30
N ILE A 194 3.71 -9.25 -2.86
CA ILE A 194 4.91 -8.41 -2.85
C ILE A 194 6.05 -9.16 -3.54
N PHE A 195 6.59 -8.57 -4.59
CA PHE A 195 7.74 -9.09 -5.34
C PHE A 195 8.99 -8.27 -5.02
N CYS A 196 9.96 -8.87 -4.34
CA CYS A 196 11.29 -8.30 -4.15
C CYS A 196 12.19 -8.72 -5.32
N THR A 197 12.34 -7.88 -6.35
CA THR A 197 13.05 -8.26 -7.59
C THR A 197 14.08 -7.22 -8.04
N SER A 198 15.10 -7.68 -8.76
CA SER A 198 16.14 -6.89 -9.42
C SER A 198 15.84 -6.59 -10.90
N ASP A 199 14.57 -6.75 -11.32
CA ASP A 199 13.99 -6.41 -12.62
C ASP A 199 14.10 -7.53 -13.68
N GLU A 200 13.19 -8.52 -13.59
CA GLU A 200 13.07 -9.63 -14.55
C GLU A 200 12.11 -9.28 -15.70
N LYS A 201 12.54 -9.50 -16.95
CA LYS A 201 11.75 -9.15 -18.15
C LYS A 201 10.40 -9.86 -18.20
N TYR A 202 10.32 -11.13 -17.81
CA TYR A 202 9.06 -11.89 -17.85
C TYR A 202 8.04 -11.41 -16.82
N LEU A 203 8.48 -10.72 -15.77
CA LEU A 203 7.60 -10.08 -14.79
C LEU A 203 7.07 -8.72 -15.27
N HIS A 204 7.57 -8.18 -16.39
CA HIS A 204 7.18 -6.85 -16.86
C HIS A 204 5.66 -6.74 -17.07
N ASP A 205 5.05 -7.76 -17.68
CA ASP A 205 3.60 -7.77 -17.92
C ASP A 205 2.79 -7.64 -16.61
N LEU A 206 3.15 -8.43 -15.59
CA LEU A 206 2.50 -8.34 -14.28
C LEU A 206 2.84 -7.00 -13.60
N SER A 207 4.06 -6.49 -13.74
CA SER A 207 4.43 -5.18 -13.18
C SER A 207 3.61 -4.03 -13.76
N THR A 208 3.08 -4.16 -14.99
CA THR A 208 2.14 -3.18 -15.56
C THR A 208 0.75 -3.20 -14.91
N ARG A 209 0.47 -4.22 -14.09
CA ARG A 209 -0.79 -4.46 -13.37
C ARG A 209 -0.61 -4.32 -11.87
N SER A 210 0.51 -3.77 -11.43
CA SER A 210 0.90 -3.68 -10.03
C SER A 210 1.41 -2.29 -9.69
N LEU A 211 1.42 -1.98 -8.39
CA LEU A 211 2.21 -0.89 -7.84
C LEU A 211 3.69 -1.17 -8.04
N THR A 212 4.49 -0.15 -8.30
CA THR A 212 5.96 -0.28 -8.35
C THR A 212 6.57 0.76 -7.44
N ALA A 213 7.37 0.31 -6.49
CA ALA A 213 8.13 1.18 -5.60
C ALA A 213 9.60 0.77 -5.58
N THR A 214 10.48 1.73 -5.30
CA THR A 214 11.91 1.49 -5.13
C THR A 214 12.30 2.08 -3.79
N PRO A 215 12.90 1.30 -2.87
CA PRO A 215 13.49 1.87 -1.67
C PRO A 215 14.46 2.98 -2.04
N SER A 216 14.60 3.98 -1.18
CA SER A 216 15.44 5.15 -1.47
C SER A 216 16.92 4.75 -1.63
N LEU A 217 17.61 5.42 -2.56
CA LEU A 217 19.09 5.38 -2.71
C LEU A 217 19.75 6.65 -2.18
N ALA A 218 18.99 7.50 -1.47
CA ALA A 218 19.52 8.75 -0.98
C ALA A 218 20.71 8.52 -0.05
N SER A 219 21.74 9.36 -0.17
CA SER A 219 22.98 9.21 0.61
C SER A 219 22.72 9.26 2.12
N GLU A 220 21.71 10.03 2.53
CA GLU A 220 21.24 10.17 3.89
C GLU A 220 20.66 8.86 4.42
N LYS A 221 19.95 8.10 3.57
CA LYS A 221 19.45 6.78 3.94
C LYS A 221 20.60 5.79 4.13
N ILE A 222 21.56 5.76 3.22
CA ILE A 222 22.70 4.84 3.30
C ILE A 222 23.48 5.08 4.59
N LYS A 223 23.77 6.36 4.90
CA LYS A 223 24.41 6.76 6.17
C LYS A 223 23.57 6.35 7.37
N ALA A 224 22.28 6.66 7.39
CA ALA A 224 21.40 6.31 8.50
C ALA A 224 21.27 4.79 8.72
N ALA A 225 21.27 4.00 7.64
CA ALA A 225 21.25 2.54 7.72
C ALA A 225 22.57 1.97 8.26
N ALA A 226 23.72 2.53 7.84
CA ALA A 226 25.03 2.15 8.38
C ALA A 226 25.15 2.50 9.87
N THR A 227 24.72 3.70 10.27
CA THR A 227 24.65 4.11 11.68
C THR A 227 23.77 3.16 12.48
N LEU A 228 22.56 2.88 12.00
CA LEU A 228 21.66 1.95 12.67
C LEU A 228 22.29 0.55 12.83
N SER A 229 22.95 0.04 11.79
CA SER A 229 23.61 -1.27 11.87
C SER A 229 24.74 -1.29 12.90
N SER A 230 25.51 -0.20 13.00
CA SER A 230 26.54 -0.04 14.01
C SER A 230 25.95 0.04 15.42
N ASP A 231 24.90 0.83 15.60
CA ASP A 231 24.22 0.99 16.89
C ASP A 231 23.61 -0.35 17.35
N MET A 232 22.93 -1.07 16.45
CA MET A 232 22.39 -2.41 16.70
C MET A 232 23.48 -3.40 17.11
N SER A 233 24.66 -3.33 16.49
CA SER A 233 25.80 -4.17 16.86
C SER A 233 26.44 -3.76 18.19
N ALA A 234 26.40 -2.48 18.54
CA ALA A 234 27.04 -1.95 19.75
C ALA A 234 26.17 -2.11 21.00
N TYR A 235 24.85 -1.92 20.85
CA TYR A 235 23.90 -1.82 21.97
C TYR A 235 22.83 -2.93 21.98
N GLY A 236 22.67 -3.69 20.89
CA GLY A 236 21.71 -4.78 20.78
C GLY A 236 20.31 -4.34 20.31
N GLU A 237 19.59 -5.27 19.66
CA GLU A 237 18.25 -5.02 19.12
C GLU A 237 17.21 -4.75 20.22
N ASP A 238 17.33 -5.39 21.38
CA ASP A 238 16.36 -5.26 22.48
C ASP A 238 16.30 -3.84 23.06
N LEU A 239 17.38 -3.05 22.94
CA LEU A 239 17.45 -1.67 23.43
C LEU A 239 17.09 -0.61 22.38
N LEU A 240 17.28 -0.93 21.09
CA LEU A 240 17.12 0.03 19.99
C LEU A 240 15.91 -0.25 19.10
N GLY A 241 15.34 -1.45 19.22
CA GLY A 241 14.10 -1.85 18.59
C GLY A 241 12.90 -1.05 19.12
N PRO A 242 11.74 -1.16 18.46
CA PRO A 242 10.52 -0.59 18.98
C PRO A 242 10.10 -1.32 20.25
N GLU A 243 9.46 -0.58 21.16
CA GLU A 243 8.96 -1.15 22.41
C GLU A 243 7.88 -2.22 22.11
N GLU A 244 7.88 -3.30 22.90
CA GLU A 244 6.97 -4.44 22.69
C GLU A 244 5.48 -4.05 22.79
N ASN A 245 5.17 -3.06 23.64
CA ASN A 245 3.83 -2.46 23.76
C ASN A 245 3.36 -1.81 22.44
N GLU A 246 4.23 -1.08 21.72
CA GLU A 246 3.91 -0.43 20.45
C GLU A 246 3.61 -1.46 19.37
N ILE A 247 4.40 -2.53 19.31
CA ILE A 247 4.18 -3.66 18.39
C ILE A 247 2.83 -4.32 18.70
N SER A 248 2.59 -4.63 19.97
CA SER A 248 1.35 -5.27 20.43
C SER A 248 0.11 -4.40 20.14
N GLU A 249 0.20 -3.08 20.29
CA GLU A 249 -0.86 -2.15 19.89
C GLU A 249 -1.17 -2.22 18.39
N ILE A 250 -0.14 -2.26 17.55
CA ILE A 250 -0.31 -2.34 16.08
C ILE A 250 -0.91 -3.69 15.68
N GLN A 251 -0.42 -4.80 16.24
CA GLN A 251 -0.95 -6.14 15.96
C GLN A 251 -2.40 -6.27 16.43
N THR A 252 -2.73 -5.75 17.62
CA THR A 252 -4.11 -5.69 18.12
C THR A 252 -5.01 -4.87 17.18
N LEU A 253 -4.49 -3.77 16.61
CA LEU A 253 -5.22 -3.02 15.59
C LEU A 253 -5.42 -3.86 14.32
N MET A 254 -4.40 -4.59 13.86
CA MET A 254 -4.52 -5.49 12.70
C MET A 254 -5.59 -6.56 12.90
N ASP A 255 -5.66 -7.17 14.09
CA ASP A 255 -6.71 -8.13 14.43
C ASP A 255 -8.10 -7.51 14.43
N LYS A 256 -8.23 -6.30 14.99
CA LYS A 256 -9.49 -5.53 14.93
C LYS A 256 -9.87 -5.22 13.49
N VAL A 257 -8.92 -4.83 12.64
CA VAL A 257 -9.17 -4.61 11.22
C VAL A 257 -9.62 -5.91 10.56
N LYS A 258 -8.91 -7.02 10.79
CA LYS A 258 -9.22 -8.35 10.24
C LYS A 258 -10.64 -8.79 10.58
N VAL A 259 -11.06 -8.66 11.85
CA VAL A 259 -12.32 -9.23 12.34
C VAL A 259 -13.50 -8.24 12.29
N LYS A 260 -13.29 -6.97 12.67
CA LYS A 260 -14.39 -6.02 12.95
C LYS A 260 -14.62 -4.97 11.87
N ALA A 261 -13.62 -4.67 11.04
CA ALA A 261 -13.74 -3.59 10.07
C ALA A 261 -14.62 -3.99 8.87
N PRO A 262 -15.57 -3.14 8.43
CA PRO A 262 -16.28 -3.34 7.18
C PRO A 262 -15.30 -3.35 5.99
N LYS A 263 -15.24 -4.46 5.26
CA LYS A 263 -14.27 -4.64 4.16
C LYS A 263 -14.61 -3.88 2.88
N THR A 264 -15.83 -3.35 2.80
CA THR A 264 -16.27 -2.48 1.69
C THR A 264 -16.12 -1.03 2.11
N VAL A 265 -15.32 -0.28 1.37
CA VAL A 265 -15.07 1.14 1.61
C VAL A 265 -15.56 1.96 0.42
N LEU A 266 -16.37 2.98 0.68
CA LEU A 266 -16.77 3.98 -0.28
C LEU A 266 -15.77 5.14 -0.30
N THR A 267 -15.55 5.67 -1.49
CA THR A 267 -14.66 6.81 -1.77
C THR A 267 -15.49 7.96 -2.33
N PRO A 268 -16.22 8.73 -1.50
CA PRO A 268 -17.02 9.86 -1.98
C PRO A 268 -16.15 10.89 -2.70
N LEU A 269 -16.74 11.59 -3.68
CA LEU A 269 -16.09 12.65 -4.46
C LEU A 269 -14.91 12.19 -5.35
N CYS A 270 -14.65 10.89 -5.47
CA CYS A 270 -13.57 10.39 -6.32
C CYS A 270 -13.76 10.76 -7.81
N HIS A 271 -15.00 10.86 -8.32
CA HIS A 271 -15.27 11.30 -9.70
C HIS A 271 -14.85 12.74 -9.96
N GLU A 272 -15.05 13.64 -8.98
CA GLU A 272 -14.59 15.03 -9.06
C GLU A 272 -13.05 15.09 -9.13
N LEU A 273 -12.39 14.23 -8.36
CA LEU A 273 -10.94 14.12 -8.35
C LEU A 273 -10.41 13.48 -9.65
N GLN A 274 -11.12 12.51 -10.22
CA GLN A 274 -10.81 11.90 -11.51
C GLN A 274 -10.79 12.94 -12.64
N GLY A 275 -11.65 13.96 -12.58
CA GLY A 275 -11.64 15.07 -13.54
C GLY A 275 -10.33 15.88 -13.56
N LYS A 276 -9.47 15.74 -12.55
CA LYS A 276 -8.19 16.45 -12.43
C LYS A 276 -6.97 15.60 -12.76
N ILE A 277 -7.14 14.33 -13.17
CA ILE A 277 -6.00 13.45 -13.48
C ILE A 277 -5.56 13.58 -14.95
N LYS A 278 -4.26 13.41 -15.19
CA LYS A 278 -3.68 13.24 -16.53
C LYS A 278 -3.83 11.81 -17.02
N TYR A 279 -4.21 11.67 -18.28
CA TYR A 279 -4.39 10.38 -18.94
C TYR A 279 -3.12 10.02 -19.74
N TRP A 280 -2.24 9.20 -19.16
CA TRP A 280 -1.04 8.69 -19.81
C TRP A 280 -1.29 7.32 -20.46
N GLY A 281 -2.04 7.33 -21.57
CA GLY A 281 -2.42 6.11 -22.29
C GLY A 281 -3.27 5.16 -21.45
N ASN A 282 -3.28 3.88 -21.81
CA ASN A 282 -4.19 2.88 -21.23
C ASN A 282 -3.84 2.52 -19.76
N ARG A 283 -2.65 2.89 -19.28
CA ARG A 283 -2.16 2.57 -17.92
C ARG A 283 -3.03 3.20 -16.83
N VAL A 284 -3.61 4.39 -17.09
CA VAL A 284 -4.50 5.10 -16.16
C VAL A 284 -5.70 4.27 -15.71
N MET A 285 -6.18 3.34 -16.55
CA MET A 285 -7.25 2.40 -16.19
C MET A 285 -6.90 1.48 -15.02
N ARG A 286 -5.62 1.33 -14.69
CA ARG A 286 -5.11 0.53 -13.57
C ARG A 286 -4.60 1.41 -12.43
N ASP A 287 -3.86 2.46 -12.76
CA ASP A 287 -3.23 3.33 -11.75
C ASP A 287 -4.28 4.10 -10.93
N TRP A 288 -5.38 4.53 -11.55
CA TRP A 288 -6.47 5.19 -10.83
C TRP A 288 -7.16 4.26 -9.81
N PRO A 289 -7.59 3.04 -10.19
CA PRO A 289 -8.04 2.05 -9.21
C PRO A 289 -7.02 1.74 -8.11
N HIS A 290 -5.72 1.62 -8.43
CA HIS A 290 -4.70 1.39 -7.40
C HIS A 290 -4.64 2.52 -6.37
N PHE A 291 -4.65 3.78 -6.83
CA PHE A 291 -4.72 4.94 -5.95
C PHE A 291 -5.96 4.88 -5.05
N LEU A 292 -7.14 4.60 -5.63
CA LEU A 292 -8.38 4.47 -4.85
C LEU A 292 -8.33 3.31 -3.84
N THR A 293 -7.75 2.16 -4.21
CA THR A 293 -7.57 1.05 -3.28
C THR A 293 -6.65 1.44 -2.12
N MET A 294 -5.57 2.19 -2.36
CA MET A 294 -4.75 2.73 -1.27
C MET A 294 -5.56 3.66 -0.35
N VAL A 295 -6.41 4.55 -0.90
CA VAL A 295 -7.33 5.40 -0.11
C VAL A 295 -8.27 4.54 0.74
N LYS A 296 -8.85 3.49 0.16
CA LYS A 296 -9.70 2.54 0.89
C LYS A 296 -8.93 1.83 2.00
N MET A 297 -7.68 1.42 1.77
CA MET A 297 -6.85 0.79 2.79
C MET A 297 -6.48 1.76 3.92
N ASN A 298 -6.25 3.04 3.61
CA ASN A 298 -6.03 4.05 4.64
C ASN A 298 -7.28 4.28 5.50
N ALA A 299 -8.46 4.35 4.87
CA ALA A 299 -9.72 4.41 5.62
C ALA A 299 -9.92 3.16 6.48
N LEU A 300 -9.65 1.97 5.93
CA LEU A 300 -9.77 0.69 6.63
C LEU A 300 -8.83 0.61 7.85
N LEU A 301 -7.60 1.11 7.72
CA LEU A 301 -6.65 1.22 8.82
C LEU A 301 -7.18 2.11 9.96
N ASN A 302 -7.94 3.15 9.60
CA ASN A 302 -8.54 4.11 10.55
C ASN A 302 -10.03 3.82 10.82
N PHE A 303 -10.53 2.59 10.59
CA PHE A 303 -11.97 2.31 10.54
C PHE A 303 -12.77 2.69 11.79
N GLN A 304 -12.12 2.77 12.96
CA GLN A 304 -12.77 3.18 14.21
C GLN A 304 -13.12 4.67 14.22
N GLU A 305 -12.42 5.48 13.42
CA GLU A 305 -12.57 6.92 13.30
C GLU A 305 -13.28 7.33 12.01
N ARG A 306 -13.84 6.36 11.26
CA ARG A 306 -14.50 6.59 9.98
C ARG A 306 -15.99 6.37 10.11
N SER A 307 -16.75 7.29 9.53
CA SER A 307 -18.20 7.16 9.40
C SER A 307 -18.55 5.91 8.59
N LYS A 308 -19.69 5.33 8.93
CA LYS A 308 -20.22 4.14 8.26
C LYS A 308 -21.53 4.45 7.58
N VAL A 309 -21.82 3.73 6.52
CA VAL A 309 -23.12 3.72 5.88
C VAL A 309 -23.61 2.29 5.72
N TYR A 310 -24.85 2.06 6.10
CA TYR A 310 -25.55 0.80 5.95
C TYR A 310 -26.43 0.92 4.71
N VAL A 311 -26.20 0.03 3.75
CA VAL A 311 -27.04 -0.14 2.55
C VAL A 311 -27.72 -1.50 2.70
N GLY A 312 -28.99 -1.49 3.10
CA GLY A 312 -29.61 -2.65 3.75
C GLY A 312 -28.83 -3.04 5.01
N ASP A 313 -28.55 -4.33 5.20
CA ASP A 313 -27.81 -4.83 6.37
C ASP A 313 -26.28 -4.83 6.19
N LYS A 314 -25.78 -4.29 5.07
CA LYS A 314 -24.35 -4.36 4.72
C LYS A 314 -23.65 -3.06 5.13
N PRO A 315 -22.78 -3.08 6.16
CA PRO A 315 -22.00 -1.90 6.53
C PRO A 315 -20.92 -1.62 5.49
N ARG A 316 -20.73 -0.34 5.19
CA ARG A 316 -19.65 0.17 4.35
C ARG A 316 -18.96 1.32 5.07
N LEU A 317 -17.65 1.34 5.02
CA LEU A 317 -16.86 2.44 5.55
C LEU A 317 -16.86 3.61 4.56
N ILE A 318 -16.70 4.84 5.03
CA ILE A 318 -16.53 6.02 4.17
C ILE A 318 -15.13 6.58 4.35
N ALA A 319 -14.35 6.62 3.27
CA ALA A 319 -13.06 7.31 3.24
C ALA A 319 -13.29 8.83 3.23
N ASN A 320 -12.60 9.55 4.09
CA ASN A 320 -12.73 11.01 4.23
C ASN A 320 -11.61 11.76 3.49
N MET A 321 -11.64 13.09 3.51
CA MET A 321 -10.62 13.92 2.85
C MET A 321 -9.18 13.62 3.34
N GLU A 322 -9.02 13.33 4.62
CA GLU A 322 -7.74 12.96 5.23
C GLU A 322 -7.15 11.70 4.59
N ASP A 323 -7.97 10.71 4.26
CA ASP A 323 -7.51 9.47 3.62
C ASP A 323 -6.92 9.73 2.24
N TYR A 324 -7.57 10.57 1.44
CA TYR A 324 -7.06 10.95 0.13
C TYR A 324 -5.74 11.72 0.21
N LEU A 325 -5.68 12.72 1.09
CA LEU A 325 -4.48 13.53 1.26
C LEU A 325 -3.31 12.68 1.77
N THR A 326 -3.54 11.83 2.78
CA THR A 326 -2.54 10.93 3.32
C THR A 326 -1.97 10.03 2.23
N VAL A 327 -2.83 9.40 1.43
CA VAL A 327 -2.39 8.52 0.35
C VAL A 327 -1.68 9.28 -0.75
N LEU A 328 -2.14 10.49 -1.10
CA LEU A 328 -1.46 11.32 -2.09
C LEU A 328 -0.01 11.61 -1.70
N THR A 329 0.27 11.82 -0.41
CA THR A 329 1.65 12.05 0.09
C THR A 329 2.60 10.91 -0.27
N PHE A 330 2.13 9.66 -0.17
CA PHE A 330 2.93 8.48 -0.48
C PHE A 330 2.88 8.16 -1.98
N TRP A 331 1.72 8.30 -2.61
CA TRP A 331 1.50 8.07 -4.03
C TRP A 331 2.48 8.88 -4.87
N GLN A 332 2.59 10.20 -4.63
CA GLN A 332 3.51 11.07 -5.39
C GLN A 332 4.98 10.62 -5.35
N LYS A 333 5.39 9.84 -4.35
CA LYS A 333 6.75 9.30 -4.23
C LYS A 333 6.95 8.00 -5.01
N ILE A 334 5.88 7.26 -5.32
CA ILE A 334 5.91 5.99 -6.06
C ILE A 334 5.18 6.06 -7.41
N GLU A 335 4.60 7.21 -7.74
CA GLU A 335 3.71 7.42 -8.87
C GLU A 335 4.43 7.19 -10.19
N GLU A 336 5.58 7.85 -10.38
CA GLU A 336 6.32 7.74 -11.64
C GLU A 336 6.87 6.31 -11.83
N THR A 337 7.38 5.67 -10.77
CA THR A 337 7.80 4.26 -10.82
C THR A 337 6.62 3.34 -11.12
N THR A 338 5.43 3.63 -10.59
CA THR A 338 4.21 2.85 -10.86
C THR A 338 3.75 3.03 -12.30
N ILE A 339 3.55 4.26 -12.78
CA ILE A 339 3.06 4.54 -14.14
C ILE A 339 4.01 3.95 -15.19
N THR A 340 5.31 4.17 -15.02
CA THR A 340 6.33 3.71 -15.98
C THR A 340 6.67 2.23 -15.81
N GLY A 341 6.53 1.67 -14.60
CA GLY A 341 6.98 0.32 -14.26
C GLY A 341 8.51 0.17 -14.16
N VAL A 342 9.28 1.26 -14.28
CA VAL A 342 10.75 1.22 -14.13
C VAL A 342 11.16 1.58 -12.70
N SER A 343 12.38 1.18 -12.32
CA SER A 343 12.91 1.46 -10.99
C SER A 343 13.21 2.95 -10.76
N GLY A 344 13.14 3.39 -9.51
CA GLY A 344 13.52 4.74 -9.10
C GLY A 344 14.96 5.10 -9.46
N SER A 345 15.89 4.14 -9.43
CA SER A 345 17.27 4.33 -9.90
C SER A 345 17.32 4.76 -11.37
N THR A 346 16.51 4.11 -12.21
CA THR A 346 16.42 4.43 -13.64
C THR A 346 15.81 5.81 -13.89
N LEU A 347 14.78 6.18 -13.13
CA LEU A 347 14.19 7.51 -13.19
C LEU A 347 15.12 8.61 -12.65
N ASN A 348 15.96 8.30 -11.66
CA ASN A 348 17.00 9.20 -11.20
C ASN A 348 18.06 9.45 -12.28
N VAL A 349 18.46 8.41 -13.04
CA VAL A 349 19.33 8.60 -14.21
C VAL A 349 18.66 9.52 -15.24
N PHE A 350 17.36 9.34 -15.51
CA PHE A 350 16.65 10.22 -16.43
C PHE A 350 16.62 11.69 -15.95
N SER A 351 16.17 11.91 -14.71
CA SER A 351 15.92 13.25 -14.17
C SER A 351 17.18 14.01 -13.76
N ARG A 352 18.19 13.32 -13.21
CA ARG A 352 19.43 13.95 -12.68
C ARG A 352 20.61 13.87 -13.65
N LEU A 353 20.64 12.91 -14.57
CA LEU A 353 21.76 12.71 -15.49
C LEU A 353 21.41 13.14 -16.92
N ILE A 354 20.36 12.57 -17.50
CA ILE A 354 20.03 12.77 -18.93
C ILE A 354 19.40 14.15 -19.15
N LYS A 355 18.33 14.49 -18.44
CA LYS A 355 17.60 15.76 -18.61
C LYS A 355 18.51 17.00 -18.50
N PRO A 356 19.42 17.11 -17.51
CA PRO A 356 20.29 18.28 -17.38
C PRO A 356 21.32 18.45 -18.50
N LEU A 357 21.65 17.39 -19.24
CA LEU A 357 22.56 17.46 -20.40
C LEU A 357 21.86 18.02 -21.65
N GLY A 358 20.55 18.20 -21.62
CA GLY A 358 19.75 18.78 -22.69
C GLY A 358 19.00 17.76 -23.54
N PRO A 359 18.40 18.21 -24.67
CA PRO A 359 17.50 17.39 -25.48
C PRO A 359 18.19 16.24 -26.23
N VAL A 360 19.50 16.36 -26.47
CA VAL A 360 20.32 15.35 -27.15
C VAL A 360 21.63 15.19 -26.37
N THR A 361 21.99 13.96 -26.04
CA THR A 361 23.25 13.60 -25.36
C THR A 361 23.83 12.30 -25.91
N ASN A 362 24.94 11.81 -25.34
CA ASN A 362 25.54 10.52 -25.70
C ASN A 362 26.11 9.81 -24.47
N TYR A 363 26.50 8.55 -24.62
CA TYR A 363 27.01 7.74 -23.52
C TYR A 363 28.31 8.25 -22.89
N ALA A 364 29.15 8.98 -23.64
CA ALA A 364 30.39 9.53 -23.10
C ALA A 364 30.09 10.70 -22.14
N GLN A 365 29.20 11.61 -22.55
CA GLN A 365 28.72 12.71 -21.71
C GLN A 365 27.99 12.20 -20.47
N LEU A 366 27.17 11.14 -20.61
CA LEU A 366 26.53 10.50 -19.45
C LEU A 366 27.55 9.92 -18.47
N ALA A 367 28.60 9.27 -18.97
CA ALA A 367 29.65 8.71 -18.12
C ALA A 367 30.49 9.79 -17.41
N GLU A 368 30.69 10.94 -18.05
CA GLU A 368 31.33 12.11 -17.43
C GLU A 368 30.44 12.73 -16.35
N LYS A 369 29.18 13.06 -16.68
CA LYS A 369 28.23 13.60 -15.72
C LYS A 369 27.98 12.65 -14.55
N SER A 370 28.05 11.34 -14.79
CA SER A 370 27.88 10.33 -13.73
C SER A 370 29.06 10.34 -12.76
N ARG A 371 30.28 10.67 -13.21
CA ARG A 371 31.45 10.81 -12.35
C ARG A 371 31.40 12.07 -11.50
N GLU A 372 30.73 13.12 -11.99
CA GLU A 372 30.51 14.36 -11.23
C GLU A 372 29.44 14.20 -10.14
N LEU A 373 28.34 13.52 -10.46
CA LEU A 373 27.15 13.48 -9.60
C LEU A 373 27.15 12.36 -8.56
N TYR A 374 27.78 11.22 -8.86
CA TYR A 374 27.73 10.04 -7.99
C TYR A 374 29.11 9.74 -7.41
N SER A 375 29.14 9.45 -6.11
CA SER A 375 30.35 8.97 -5.42
C SER A 375 30.86 7.65 -6.00
N GLU A 376 29.93 6.79 -6.46
CA GLU A 376 30.20 5.60 -7.25
C GLU A 376 29.62 5.79 -8.67
N PRO A 377 30.46 6.08 -9.67
CA PRO A 377 29.99 6.32 -11.03
C PRO A 377 29.39 5.07 -11.66
N LEU A 378 28.32 5.24 -12.45
CA LEU A 378 27.68 4.15 -13.16
C LEU A 378 28.59 3.65 -14.29
N SER A 379 28.75 2.33 -14.36
CA SER A 379 29.47 1.69 -15.47
C SER A 379 28.76 1.91 -16.81
N SER A 380 29.50 1.84 -17.92
CA SER A 380 28.93 1.91 -19.27
C SER A 380 27.85 0.85 -19.51
N ALA A 381 27.97 -0.33 -18.89
CA ALA A 381 26.97 -1.39 -18.97
C ALA A 381 25.68 -1.01 -18.22
N ASN A 382 25.79 -0.43 -17.01
CA ASN A 382 24.64 0.03 -16.23
C ASN A 382 23.95 1.22 -16.92
N LEU A 383 24.70 2.18 -17.46
CA LEU A 383 24.13 3.28 -18.23
C LEU A 383 23.31 2.77 -19.42
N ARG A 384 23.82 1.80 -20.18
CA ARG A 384 23.09 1.17 -21.28
C ARG A 384 21.82 0.45 -20.79
N LYS A 385 21.88 -0.24 -19.65
CA LYS A 385 20.71 -0.89 -19.04
C LYS A 385 19.62 0.13 -18.70
N HIS A 386 19.97 1.25 -18.05
CA HIS A 386 19.02 2.31 -17.71
C HIS A 386 18.45 2.98 -18.96
N VAL A 387 19.29 3.35 -19.93
CA VAL A 387 18.83 3.96 -21.19
C VAL A 387 17.88 3.01 -21.93
N ALA A 388 18.19 1.72 -22.02
CA ALA A 388 17.29 0.74 -22.63
C ALA A 388 15.93 0.64 -21.91
N ALA A 389 15.92 0.66 -20.58
CA ALA A 389 14.69 0.70 -19.81
C ALA A 389 13.89 1.99 -20.07
N LEU A 390 14.55 3.15 -20.14
CA LEU A 390 13.92 4.43 -20.47
C LEU A 390 13.37 4.47 -21.91
N CYS A 391 14.05 3.85 -22.86
CA CYS A 391 13.53 3.66 -24.22
C CYS A 391 12.26 2.81 -24.23
N SER A 392 12.23 1.72 -23.46
CA SER A 392 11.07 0.82 -23.41
C SER A 392 9.79 1.51 -22.93
N VAL A 393 9.92 2.59 -22.15
CA VAL A 393 8.80 3.40 -21.67
C VAL A 393 8.61 4.69 -22.45
N GLY A 394 9.43 4.97 -23.46
CA GLY A 394 9.33 6.14 -24.34
C GLY A 394 9.71 7.47 -23.67
N LEU A 395 10.62 7.45 -22.69
CA LEU A 395 11.17 8.69 -22.11
C LEU A 395 12.36 9.22 -22.91
N VAL A 396 13.12 8.32 -23.54
CA VAL A 396 14.26 8.63 -24.40
C VAL A 396 14.27 7.72 -25.62
N ASP A 397 14.99 8.08 -26.66
CA ASP A 397 15.29 7.23 -27.81
C ASP A 397 16.80 7.14 -28.04
N THR A 398 17.24 6.11 -28.75
CA THR A 398 18.64 5.97 -29.19
C THR A 398 18.75 5.82 -30.69
N GLU A 399 19.47 6.73 -31.32
CA GLU A 399 19.72 6.75 -32.77
C GLU A 399 21.23 6.66 -33.03
N PRO A 400 21.68 6.14 -34.20
CA PRO A 400 23.06 6.31 -34.62
C PRO A 400 23.41 7.80 -34.73
N ASP A 401 24.59 8.18 -34.27
CA ASP A 401 25.07 9.56 -34.40
C ASP A 401 25.20 9.93 -35.90
N PRO A 402 24.60 11.04 -36.36
CA PRO A 402 24.71 11.49 -37.75
C PRO A 402 26.15 11.74 -38.21
N GLU A 403 27.03 12.17 -37.30
CA GLU A 403 28.43 12.52 -37.59
C GLU A 403 29.37 11.30 -37.50
N ASP A 404 29.10 10.35 -36.61
CA ASP A 404 29.85 9.09 -36.50
C ASP A 404 28.91 7.92 -36.19
N LYS A 405 28.44 7.20 -37.22
CA LYS A 405 27.48 6.09 -37.10
C LYS A 405 27.91 4.95 -36.15
N ARG A 406 29.17 4.91 -35.70
CA ARG A 406 29.63 3.97 -34.66
C ARG A 406 29.18 4.36 -33.25
N ARG A 407 28.79 5.63 -33.05
CA ARG A 407 28.29 6.19 -31.81
C ARG A 407 26.77 6.19 -31.80
N LYS A 408 26.20 6.22 -30.60
CA LYS A 408 24.77 6.39 -30.39
C LYS A 408 24.52 7.69 -29.65
N ILE A 409 23.59 8.48 -30.17
CA ILE A 409 23.01 9.61 -29.48
C ILE A 409 21.75 9.17 -28.74
N ILE A 410 21.44 9.88 -27.67
CA ILE A 410 20.28 9.66 -26.81
C ILE A 410 19.44 10.94 -26.89
N ARG A 411 18.21 10.81 -27.38
CA ARG A 411 17.27 11.92 -27.51
C ARG A 411 16.25 11.86 -26.39
N VAL A 412 16.00 12.96 -25.70
CA VAL A 412 14.92 13.07 -24.73
C VAL A 412 13.60 13.24 -25.49
N LEU A 413 12.64 12.33 -25.27
CA LEU A 413 11.34 12.35 -25.96
C LEU A 413 10.21 12.89 -25.09
N GLY A 414 10.30 12.74 -23.77
CA GLY A 414 9.18 13.01 -22.88
C GLY A 414 9.55 13.66 -21.56
N GLU A 415 8.53 13.89 -20.73
CA GLU A 415 8.67 14.43 -19.38
C GLU A 415 8.31 13.38 -18.32
N SER A 416 8.50 13.76 -17.04
CA SER A 416 8.09 12.93 -15.89
C SER A 416 6.59 12.69 -15.96
N ARG A 417 6.16 11.44 -15.76
CA ARG A 417 4.75 11.05 -15.83
C ARG A 417 4.14 11.06 -14.44
N ARG A 418 3.03 11.81 -14.29
CA ARG A 418 2.24 11.91 -13.05
C ARG A 418 0.75 11.92 -13.38
N LEU A 419 -0.06 11.22 -12.59
CA LEU A 419 -1.53 11.34 -12.63
C LEU A 419 -1.96 12.72 -12.14
N PHE A 420 -1.34 13.22 -11.08
CA PHE A 420 -1.69 14.50 -10.47
C PHE A 420 -0.67 15.59 -10.84
N GLU A 421 -1.13 16.68 -11.47
CA GLU A 421 -0.35 17.92 -11.64
C GLU A 421 -0.41 18.83 -10.42
N ILE A 422 -0.53 18.23 -9.24
CA ILE A 422 -0.77 18.99 -8.04
C ILE A 422 0.58 19.32 -7.42
N MET A 423 0.99 20.58 -7.59
CA MET A 423 2.09 21.19 -6.84
C MET A 423 1.80 21.05 -5.34
N TRP A 424 2.76 20.57 -4.56
CA TRP A 424 2.61 20.31 -3.12
C TRP A 424 2.04 21.53 -2.37
N ASP A 425 2.52 22.71 -2.73
CA ASP A 425 2.15 24.01 -2.15
C ASP A 425 0.66 24.36 -2.35
N SER A 426 0.01 23.73 -3.33
CA SER A 426 -1.40 23.92 -3.66
C SER A 426 -2.26 22.68 -3.41
N VAL A 427 -1.70 21.57 -2.89
CA VAL A 427 -2.45 20.32 -2.70
C VAL A 427 -3.69 20.53 -1.84
N VAL A 428 -3.53 21.21 -0.70
CA VAL A 428 -4.62 21.41 0.25
C VAL A 428 -5.72 22.26 -0.37
N SER A 429 -5.39 23.38 -1.00
CA SER A 429 -6.38 24.27 -1.62
C SER A 429 -7.08 23.61 -2.81
N GLN A 430 -6.35 22.85 -3.65
CA GLN A 430 -6.94 22.12 -4.76
C GLN A 430 -7.88 20.99 -4.31
N PHE A 431 -7.57 20.35 -3.18
CA PHE A 431 -8.43 19.36 -2.54
C PHE A 431 -9.62 20.03 -1.85
N GLN A 432 -9.45 21.14 -1.13
CA GLN A 432 -10.57 21.88 -0.53
C GLN A 432 -11.58 22.36 -1.60
N ALA A 433 -11.12 22.68 -2.81
CA ALA A 433 -12.01 22.99 -3.93
C ALA A 433 -12.83 21.79 -4.46
N VAL A 434 -12.37 20.55 -4.19
CA VAL A 434 -13.08 19.31 -4.56
C VAL A 434 -13.95 18.81 -3.41
N PHE A 435 -13.40 18.85 -2.20
CA PHE A 435 -14.00 18.36 -0.98
C PHE A 435 -14.77 19.51 -0.32
N THR A 436 -15.98 19.78 -0.81
CA THR A 436 -16.90 20.78 -0.25
C THR A 436 -18.15 20.10 0.31
N ALA A 437 -18.78 20.74 1.32
CA ALA A 437 -20.01 20.24 1.91
C ALA A 437 -21.14 20.14 0.85
N GLU A 438 -21.19 21.07 -0.09
CA GLU A 438 -22.16 21.07 -1.20
C GLU A 438 -22.02 19.85 -2.11
N LYS A 439 -20.80 19.54 -2.55
CA LYS A 439 -20.53 18.35 -3.38
C LYS A 439 -20.81 17.06 -2.63
N LEU A 440 -20.52 17.03 -1.33
CA LEU A 440 -20.81 15.88 -0.48
C LEU A 440 -22.32 15.67 -0.25
N LYS A 441 -23.09 16.76 -0.09
CA LYS A 441 -24.56 16.75 -0.08
C LYS A 441 -25.11 16.18 -1.40
N ALA A 442 -24.53 16.59 -2.54
CA ALA A 442 -24.91 16.06 -3.85
C ALA A 442 -24.61 14.56 -4.00
N TRP A 443 -23.42 14.12 -3.57
CA TRP A 443 -23.05 12.70 -3.54
C TRP A 443 -24.00 11.88 -2.66
N GLN A 444 -24.35 12.38 -1.48
CA GLN A 444 -25.28 11.71 -0.58
C GLN A 444 -26.67 11.55 -1.21
N LYS A 445 -27.18 12.61 -1.86
CA LYS A 445 -28.46 12.57 -2.57
C LYS A 445 -28.46 11.52 -3.68
N GLN A 446 -27.39 11.43 -4.45
CA GLN A 446 -27.22 10.40 -5.48
C GLN A 446 -27.16 9.00 -4.89
N LEU A 447 -26.43 8.80 -3.79
CA LEU A 447 -26.37 7.51 -3.11
C LEU A 447 -27.75 7.07 -2.62
N LYS A 448 -28.53 7.99 -2.04
CA LYS A 448 -29.91 7.72 -1.61
C LYS A 448 -30.80 7.30 -2.77
N GLN A 449 -30.76 8.04 -3.88
CA GLN A 449 -31.53 7.70 -5.08
C GLN A 449 -31.20 6.28 -5.59
N LEU A 450 -29.92 5.92 -5.67
CA LEU A 450 -29.50 4.59 -6.09
C LEU A 450 -29.94 3.47 -5.13
N CYS A 451 -30.06 3.78 -3.84
CA CYS A 451 -30.58 2.84 -2.85
C CYS A 451 -32.10 2.66 -3.03
N ASP A 452 -32.83 3.76 -3.18
CA ASP A 452 -34.28 3.76 -3.38
C ASP A 452 -34.67 2.99 -4.65
N GLU A 453 -33.97 3.22 -5.78
CA GLU A 453 -34.16 2.51 -7.05
C GLU A 453 -33.97 0.99 -6.93
N LYS A 454 -33.12 0.55 -6.00
CA LYS A 454 -32.82 -0.87 -5.76
C LYS A 454 -33.54 -1.45 -4.55
N GLY A 455 -34.42 -0.68 -3.90
CA GLY A 455 -35.16 -1.09 -2.71
C GLY A 455 -34.31 -1.31 -1.46
N PHE A 456 -33.14 -0.66 -1.35
CA PHE A 456 -32.29 -0.73 -0.17
C PHE A 456 -32.55 0.44 0.79
N SER A 457 -32.59 0.15 2.09
CA SER A 457 -32.55 1.20 3.12
C SER A 457 -31.14 1.83 3.20
N LEU A 458 -31.08 3.12 3.53
CA LEU A 458 -29.83 3.86 3.70
C LEU A 458 -29.78 4.50 5.09
N GLN A 459 -28.76 4.17 5.88
CA GLN A 459 -28.51 4.80 7.18
C GLN A 459 -27.03 5.13 7.35
N MET A 460 -26.73 6.36 7.76
CA MET A 460 -25.35 6.82 8.01
C MET A 460 -25.09 6.91 9.50
N PHE A 461 -23.87 6.63 9.93
CA PHE A 461 -23.48 6.56 11.34
C PHE A 461 -22.18 7.32 11.58
N LEU A 462 -22.12 8.06 12.68
CA LEU A 462 -20.90 8.73 13.15
C LEU A 462 -20.00 7.75 13.91
N PRO A 463 -18.66 7.89 13.81
CA PRO A 463 -17.72 6.93 14.40
C PRO A 463 -17.74 6.90 15.94
N GLU A 464 -17.94 8.02 16.61
CA GLU A 464 -17.77 8.17 18.07
C GLU A 464 -18.99 7.70 18.85
N THR A 465 -20.18 7.94 18.31
CA THR A 465 -21.45 7.56 18.96
C THR A 465 -21.94 6.20 18.47
N ASN A 466 -21.49 5.77 17.27
CA ASN A 466 -22.07 4.67 16.51
C ASN A 466 -23.61 4.75 16.48
N LYS A 467 -24.13 5.99 16.48
CA LYS A 467 -25.55 6.32 16.34
C LYS A 467 -25.84 6.79 14.91
N PRO A 468 -27.09 6.65 14.44
CA PRO A 468 -27.52 7.24 13.19
C PRO A 468 -27.23 8.75 13.17
N VAL A 469 -26.86 9.26 12.00
CA VAL A 469 -26.66 10.69 11.78
C VAL A 469 -28.03 11.36 11.81
N GLU A 470 -28.31 12.11 12.87
CA GLU A 470 -29.50 12.96 13.00
C GLU A 470 -29.28 14.32 12.30
N ASP A 471 -28.09 14.89 12.46
CA ASP A 471 -27.64 16.11 11.79
C ASP A 471 -26.49 15.81 10.82
N TYR A 472 -26.77 15.94 9.53
CA TYR A 472 -25.81 15.69 8.47
C TYR A 472 -24.69 16.74 8.41
N GLU A 473 -24.87 17.93 8.98
CA GLU A 473 -23.82 18.95 9.00
C GLU A 473 -22.61 18.50 9.81
N VAL A 474 -22.83 17.82 10.94
CA VAL A 474 -21.77 17.18 11.74
C VAL A 474 -21.04 16.11 10.93
N PHE A 475 -21.77 15.33 10.13
CA PHE A 475 -21.17 14.34 9.24
C PHE A 475 -20.28 15.01 8.18
N TYR A 476 -20.74 16.10 7.55
CA TYR A 476 -19.97 16.82 6.54
C TYR A 476 -18.71 17.45 7.12
N GLN A 477 -18.80 18.08 8.29
CA GLN A 477 -17.64 18.64 8.98
C GLN A 477 -16.59 17.56 9.26
N LYS A 478 -16.98 16.39 9.76
CA LYS A 478 -16.06 15.28 10.03
C LYS A 478 -15.45 14.68 8.77
N PHE A 479 -16.20 14.63 7.68
CA PHE A 479 -15.67 14.17 6.40
C PHE A 479 -14.60 15.11 5.85
N LEU A 480 -14.77 16.41 6.07
CA LEU A 480 -13.87 17.47 5.62
C LEU A 480 -12.73 17.77 6.62
N TYR A 481 -12.82 17.25 7.84
CA TYR A 481 -11.86 17.50 8.90
C TYR A 481 -10.49 16.89 8.58
N LEU A 482 -9.44 17.67 8.83
CA LEU A 482 -8.04 17.28 8.70
C LEU A 482 -7.36 17.38 10.06
N LYS A 483 -6.75 16.28 10.51
CA LYS A 483 -6.02 16.27 11.78
C LYS A 483 -4.75 17.16 11.70
N PRO A 484 -4.42 17.90 12.77
CA PRO A 484 -3.25 18.81 12.82
C PRO A 484 -1.89 18.24 12.36
N PRO A 485 -1.49 16.99 12.67
CA PRO A 485 -0.17 16.48 12.25
C PRO A 485 -0.01 16.36 10.73
N LEU A 486 -1.08 16.11 9.97
CA LEU A 486 -1.02 16.11 8.50
C LEU A 486 -0.83 17.53 7.94
N PHE A 487 -1.46 18.52 8.57
CA PHE A 487 -1.30 19.93 8.21
C PHE A 487 0.15 20.41 8.43
N HIS A 488 0.78 20.04 9.55
CA HIS A 488 2.18 20.37 9.83
C HIS A 488 3.19 19.59 9.00
N ILE A 489 2.92 18.33 8.61
CA ILE A 489 3.78 17.57 7.68
C ILE A 489 3.76 18.22 6.30
N ILE A 490 2.58 18.66 5.84
CA ILE A 490 2.42 19.40 4.58
C ILE A 490 3.21 20.73 4.63
N GLN A 491 3.12 21.49 5.72
CA GLN A 491 3.90 22.74 5.90
C GLN A 491 5.41 22.51 6.06
N LYS A 492 5.86 21.48 6.80
CA LYS A 492 7.31 21.19 6.95
C LYS A 492 7.98 20.76 5.64
N THR A 493 7.23 20.13 4.73
CA THR A 493 7.74 19.78 3.39
C THR A 493 7.76 20.97 2.43
N GLN A 494 6.88 21.96 2.61
CA GLN A 494 6.95 23.26 1.91
C GLN A 494 8.26 24.00 2.24
N ASN A 495 8.61 24.12 3.52
CA ASN A 495 9.86 24.79 3.94
C ASN A 495 11.13 24.04 3.50
N LYS A 496 11.05 22.71 3.30
CA LYS A 496 12.22 21.92 2.87
C LYS A 496 12.57 22.12 1.39
N GLY A 497 11.58 22.44 0.55
CA GLY A 497 11.78 22.79 -0.86
C GLY A 497 12.41 24.17 -1.08
N GLU A 498 12.25 25.07 -0.11
CA GLU A 498 12.91 26.39 -0.09
C GLU A 498 14.32 26.32 0.52
N MET A 499 14.52 25.52 1.58
CA MET A 499 15.84 25.33 2.20
C MET A 499 16.89 24.66 1.30
N GLU A 500 16.49 23.84 0.32
CA GLU A 500 17.43 23.24 -0.65
C GLU A 500 17.95 24.26 -1.70
N LYS A 501 17.37 25.46 -1.76
CA LYS A 501 17.89 26.58 -2.58
C LYS A 501 18.71 27.60 -1.79
N GLU A 502 18.64 27.58 -0.46
CA GLU A 502 19.32 28.56 0.41
C GLU A 502 20.43 27.97 1.29
N ALA A 503 20.72 26.68 1.18
CA ALA A 503 21.85 26.05 1.89
C ALA A 503 23.24 26.37 1.26
N GLU A 504 23.45 27.64 0.91
CA GLU A 504 24.76 28.30 0.80
C GLU A 504 24.66 29.69 1.44
N ASN A 505 24.30 29.77 2.73
CA ASN A 505 24.99 30.64 3.69
C ASN A 505 24.37 30.55 5.09
N LYS A 506 25.25 30.24 6.06
CA LYS A 506 25.27 30.57 7.49
C LYS A 506 23.98 30.41 8.32
N GLY A 507 24.11 29.58 9.35
CA GLY A 507 23.07 29.29 10.31
C GLY A 507 22.75 30.44 11.26
N GLU A 508 21.49 30.43 11.70
CA GLU A 508 21.02 31.10 12.90
C GLU A 508 19.86 30.30 13.51
N ILE A 509 19.77 30.38 14.83
CA ILE A 509 18.84 29.66 15.71
C ILE A 509 17.47 30.36 15.64
N VAL A 510 16.40 29.62 15.36
CA VAL A 510 15.03 30.17 15.29
C VAL A 510 14.39 30.17 16.69
N GLU A 511 14.12 31.35 17.22
CA GLU A 511 13.33 31.58 18.44
C GLU A 511 11.81 31.33 18.23
N PRO A 512 11.03 31.04 19.29
CA PRO A 512 9.60 30.75 19.18
C PRO A 512 8.76 31.95 18.71
N ARG A 513 7.86 31.70 17.74
CA ARG A 513 7.00 32.70 17.09
C ARG A 513 6.15 33.49 18.10
N ASN A 514 6.19 34.81 18.00
CA ASN A 514 5.47 35.76 18.87
C ASN A 514 4.05 36.10 18.34
N PHE A 515 3.18 36.50 19.29
CA PHE A 515 1.72 36.40 19.28
C PHE A 515 0.92 37.64 18.79
N THR A 516 0.83 37.93 17.48
CA THR A 516 -0.03 39.07 17.03
C THR A 516 -0.76 38.93 15.69
N GLN A 517 -0.71 37.79 15.01
CA GLN A 517 -1.22 37.70 13.64
C GLN A 517 -2.23 36.57 13.45
N PHE A 518 -3.52 36.85 13.67
CA PHE A 518 -4.59 35.92 13.33
C PHE A 518 -5.76 36.55 12.55
N LYS A 519 -6.27 35.79 11.59
CA LYS A 519 -7.27 36.18 10.58
C LYS A 519 -8.70 36.12 11.09
N SER A 520 -9.06 35.15 11.93
CA SER A 520 -10.41 35.06 12.49
C SER A 520 -10.47 34.25 13.79
N LEU A 521 -11.51 34.48 14.58
CA LEU A 521 -11.80 33.75 15.81
C LEU A 521 -13.30 33.42 15.84
N VAL A 522 -13.66 32.14 15.98
CA VAL A 522 -15.04 31.65 15.91
C VAL A 522 -15.33 30.75 17.10
N ARG A 523 -16.49 30.92 17.76
CA ARG A 523 -16.93 29.97 18.80
C ARG A 523 -17.33 28.64 18.18
N VAL A 524 -16.86 27.55 18.78
CA VAL A 524 -17.25 26.18 18.43
C VAL A 524 -17.93 25.53 19.63
N THR A 525 -18.96 24.73 19.40
CA THR A 525 -19.70 24.06 20.48
C THR A 525 -18.76 23.09 21.20
N GLY A 526 -18.57 23.25 22.52
CA GLY A 526 -17.58 22.48 23.30
C GLY A 526 -17.76 20.96 23.28
N SER A 527 -18.92 20.46 22.85
CA SER A 527 -19.20 19.04 22.62
C SER A 527 -18.62 18.47 21.31
N LEU A 528 -18.15 19.31 20.37
CA LEU A 528 -17.60 18.89 19.09
C LEU A 528 -16.22 18.24 19.21
N TYR A 529 -15.44 18.62 20.22
CA TYR A 529 -14.03 18.22 20.34
C TYR A 529 -13.64 17.80 21.77
N PRO A 530 -14.29 16.78 22.35
CA PRO A 530 -14.12 16.43 23.76
C PRO A 530 -12.72 15.92 24.10
N THR A 531 -11.98 15.42 23.11
CA THR A 531 -10.63 14.85 23.27
C THR A 531 -9.50 15.75 22.78
N GLU A 532 -9.82 16.88 22.13
CA GLU A 532 -8.81 17.81 21.62
C GLU A 532 -8.34 18.75 22.72
N LYS A 533 -7.07 19.10 22.72
CA LYS A 533 -6.47 19.99 23.71
C LYS A 533 -6.34 21.38 23.13
N CYS A 534 -6.55 22.40 23.98
CA CYS A 534 -6.27 23.78 23.61
C CYS A 534 -4.85 23.91 23.05
N ALA A 535 -4.72 24.45 21.84
CA ALA A 535 -3.45 24.65 21.15
C ALA A 535 -2.47 25.55 21.92
N PHE A 536 -2.98 26.33 22.87
CA PHE A 536 -2.17 27.26 23.69
C PHE A 536 -1.79 26.68 25.04
N CYS A 537 -2.76 26.14 25.78
CA CYS A 537 -2.56 25.76 27.18
C CYS A 537 -2.78 24.27 27.47
N GLY A 538 -3.16 23.49 26.45
CA GLY A 538 -3.42 22.06 26.59
C GLY A 538 -4.71 21.67 27.32
N LYS A 539 -5.50 22.64 27.83
CA LYS A 539 -6.74 22.38 28.58
C LYS A 539 -7.90 21.90 27.69
N GLN A 540 -8.86 21.23 28.33
CA GLN A 540 -10.14 20.77 27.78
C GLN A 540 -11.31 21.32 28.63
N PRO A 541 -12.52 21.49 28.06
CA PRO A 541 -12.85 21.37 26.63
C PRO A 541 -12.36 22.58 25.81
N VAL A 542 -12.33 22.43 24.48
CA VAL A 542 -12.09 23.53 23.54
C VAL A 542 -13.41 24.10 23.05
N GLU A 543 -13.55 25.43 23.04
CA GLU A 543 -14.78 26.17 22.75
C GLU A 543 -14.60 27.24 21.66
N TRP A 544 -13.38 27.39 21.15
CA TRP A 544 -13.04 28.38 20.13
C TRP A 544 -12.14 27.79 19.07
N GLN A 545 -12.26 28.32 17.86
CA GLN A 545 -11.35 28.10 16.74
C GLN A 545 -10.70 29.43 16.37
N VAL A 546 -9.37 29.48 16.35
CA VAL A 546 -8.58 30.60 15.84
C VAL A 546 -8.03 30.24 14.46
N THR A 547 -8.13 31.14 13.50
CA THR A 547 -7.50 31.03 12.16
C THR A 547 -6.43 32.10 12.04
N TYR A 548 -5.21 31.74 11.65
CA TYR A 548 -4.06 32.62 11.48
C TYR A 548 -4.00 33.21 10.05
N HIS A 549 -3.14 34.21 9.80
CA HIS A 549 -3.03 34.84 8.47
C HIS A 549 -2.42 33.93 7.39
N ASP A 550 -1.70 32.89 7.79
CA ASP A 550 -1.22 31.83 6.91
C ASP A 550 -2.27 30.73 6.66
N ASP A 551 -3.54 31.02 6.98
CA ASP A 551 -4.69 30.11 6.92
C ASP A 551 -4.55 28.84 7.79
N SER A 552 -3.53 28.76 8.65
CA SER A 552 -3.47 27.75 9.71
C SER A 552 -4.54 28.04 10.76
N TRP A 553 -4.97 27.04 11.53
CA TRP A 553 -5.96 27.26 12.58
C TRP A 553 -5.72 26.34 13.78
N GLY A 554 -6.23 26.71 14.94
CA GLY A 554 -6.09 25.97 16.20
C GLY A 554 -7.36 26.03 17.05
N LEU A 555 -7.51 25.05 17.95
CA LEU A 555 -8.62 25.01 18.90
C LEU A 555 -8.19 25.59 20.24
N LEU A 556 -9.05 26.37 20.88
CA LEU A 556 -8.76 27.04 22.14
C LEU A 556 -9.82 26.71 23.19
N CYS A 557 -9.40 26.58 24.44
CA CYS A 557 -10.34 26.59 25.55
C CYS A 557 -10.97 27.98 25.72
N GLU A 558 -12.08 28.05 26.45
CA GLU A 558 -12.82 29.29 26.71
C GLU A 558 -11.91 30.42 27.25
N GLU A 559 -10.98 30.10 28.15
CA GLU A 559 -10.04 31.09 28.71
C GLU A 559 -9.10 31.68 27.65
N CYS A 560 -8.55 30.84 26.76
CA CYS A 560 -7.63 31.26 25.71
C CYS A 560 -8.36 32.00 24.58
N GLY A 561 -9.56 31.54 24.20
CA GLY A 561 -10.42 32.20 23.22
C GLY A 561 -10.80 33.61 23.65
N ARG A 562 -11.27 33.80 24.89
CA ARG A 562 -11.63 35.13 25.42
C ARG A 562 -10.45 36.10 25.51
N LYS A 563 -9.24 35.60 25.78
CA LYS A 563 -8.03 36.45 25.79
C LYS A 563 -7.74 37.01 24.41
N LEU A 564 -7.83 36.17 23.37
CA LEU A 564 -7.66 36.60 21.98
C LEU A 564 -8.81 37.48 21.49
N GLU A 565 -10.04 37.21 21.92
CA GLU A 565 -11.21 38.05 21.63
C GLU A 565 -11.04 39.47 22.21
N LYS A 566 -10.54 39.60 23.44
CA LYS A 566 -10.23 40.90 24.04
C LYS A 566 -9.14 41.65 23.28
N GLN A 567 -8.08 40.96 22.84
CA GLN A 567 -7.01 41.56 22.03
C GLN A 567 -7.53 42.07 20.68
N LEU A 568 -8.48 41.38 20.06
CA LEU A 568 -9.17 41.84 18.84
C LEU A 568 -10.00 43.11 19.06
N GLN A 569 -10.65 43.23 20.22
CA GLN A 569 -11.45 44.40 20.58
C GLN A 569 -10.58 45.61 20.98
N GLU A 570 -9.39 45.37 21.54
CA GLU A 570 -8.45 46.40 21.96
C GLU A 570 -7.55 46.89 20.80
N GLY A 571 -7.20 46.02 19.84
CA GLY A 571 -6.39 46.35 18.66
C GLY A 571 -7.11 47.09 17.53
N GLY A 572 -8.40 47.39 17.67
CA GLY A 572 -9.19 48.19 16.72
C GLY A 572 -9.27 49.68 17.06
N LYS A 573 -8.43 50.17 17.97
CA LYS A 573 -8.43 51.56 18.48
C LYS A 573 -7.13 52.34 18.30
N GLU A 574 -6.20 51.88 17.47
CA GLU A 574 -5.03 52.67 17.04
C GLU A 574 -5.06 52.95 15.54
#